data_AF-A0A531KU84-F1
#
_entry.id   AF-A0A531KU84-F1
#
_cell.length_a   1.000
_cell.length_b   1.000
_cell.length_c   1.000
_cell.angle_alpha   90.00
_cell.angle_beta   90.00
_cell.angle_gamma   90.00
#
_symmetry.space_group_name_H-M   'P 1'
#
loop_
_entity.id
_entity.type
_entity.pdbx_description
1 polymer ?
#
loop_
_entity_poly.entity_id
_entity_poly.type
_entity_poly.pdbx_seq_one_letter_code
_entity_poly.pdbx_strand_id
1 'polypeptide(L)' 'MKVLFAGGNGYTPQFSGGVQSSTHHLAEQLRERGHEASVLAALFGQGVFGYKARAKMKLLR' A
#
# COMPACT_ATOMS: atom_id res chain seq x y z
N MET A 1 17.68 3.11 -10.51
CA MET A 1 16.51 3.51 -11.33
C MET A 1 15.30 3.69 -10.44
N LYS A 2 14.27 4.40 -10.89
CA LYS A 2 13.00 4.55 -10.17
C LYS A 2 11.99 3.52 -10.68
N VAL A 3 11.47 2.67 -9.81
CA VAL A 3 10.55 1.57 -10.14
C VAL A 3 9.29 1.71 -9.29
N LEU A 4 8.13 1.74 -9.93
CA LEU A 4 6.83 1.79 -9.27
C LEU A 4 6.05 0.51 -9.58
N PHE A 5 5.75 -0.27 -8.55
CA PHE A 5 4.79 -1.36 -8.63
C PHE A 5 3.38 -0.80 -8.41
N ALA A 6 2.50 -0.97 -9.38
CA ALA A 6 1.11 -0.52 -9.27
C ALA A 6 0.19 -1.72 -9.00
N GLY A 7 -0.48 -1.73 -7.84
CA GLY A 7 -1.45 -2.74 -7.45
C GLY A 7 -2.82 -2.13 -7.14
N GLY A 8 -3.88 -2.79 -7.59
CA GLY A 8 -5.27 -2.36 -7.33
C GLY A 8 -5.80 -2.75 -5.94
N ASN A 9 -5.05 -3.53 -5.17
CA ASN A 9 -5.45 -4.03 -3.86
C ASN A 9 -4.58 -3.43 -2.75
N GLY A 10 -4.94 -3.72 -1.50
CA GLY A 10 -4.14 -3.38 -0.34
C GLY A 10 -2.78 -4.07 -0.35
N TYR A 11 -1.88 -3.53 0.47
CA TYR A 11 -0.51 -3.99 0.64
C TYR A 11 -0.20 -4.27 2.11
N THR A 12 0.92 -4.94 2.37
CA THR A 12 1.34 -5.26 3.74
C THR A 12 1.53 -3.97 4.56
N PRO A 13 1.06 -3.92 5.82
CA PRO A 13 0.40 -4.99 6.58
C PRO A 13 -1.14 -5.00 6.47
N GLN A 14 -1.76 -4.04 5.78
CA GLN A 14 -3.23 -3.92 5.71
C GLN A 14 -3.89 -5.09 4.96
N PHE A 15 -3.16 -5.68 4.01
CA PHE A 15 -3.60 -6.85 3.26
C PHE A 15 -2.38 -7.70 2.89
N SER A 16 -2.49 -9.02 3.01
CA SER A 16 -1.41 -9.97 2.72
C SER A 16 -1.90 -11.11 1.83
N GLY A 17 -1.04 -11.55 0.93
CA GLY A 17 -1.29 -12.64 0.00
C GLY A 17 -0.08 -12.86 -0.90
N GLY A 18 -0.17 -13.80 -1.84
CA GLY A 18 0.96 -14.15 -2.72
C GLY A 18 1.45 -12.98 -3.59
N VAL A 19 0.53 -12.12 -4.06
CA VAL A 19 0.89 -10.94 -4.86
C VAL A 19 1.61 -9.89 -4.00
N GLN A 20 1.15 -9.68 -2.77
CA GLN A 20 1.75 -8.70 -1.86
C GLN A 20 3.14 -9.16 -1.41
N SER A 21 3.31 -10.43 -1.06
CA SER A 21 4.61 -10.97 -0.64
C SER A 21 5.63 -10.97 -1.77
N SER A 22 5.25 -11.42 -2.97
CA SER A 22 6.16 -11.39 -4.14
C SER A 22 6.53 -9.97 -4.55
N THR A 23 5.57 -9.04 -4.58
CA THR A 23 5.84 -7.61 -4.87
C THR A 23 6.77 -7.02 -3.82
N HIS A 24 6.57 -7.36 -2.55
CA HIS A 24 7.41 -6.88 -1.46
C HIS A 24 8.85 -7.38 -1.57
N HIS A 25 9.03 -8.68 -1.77
CA HIS A 25 10.36 -9.25 -1.97
C HIS A 25 11.08 -8.67 -3.19
N LEU A 26 10.37 -8.48 -4.32
CA LEU A 26 10.95 -7.86 -5.50
C LEU A 26 11.34 -6.39 -5.25
N ALA A 27 10.51 -5.63 -4.55
CA ALA A 27 10.82 -4.24 -4.19
C ALA A 27 12.05 -4.16 -3.27
N GLU A 28 12.19 -5.06 -2.31
CA GLU A 28 13.37 -5.15 -1.44
C GLU A 28 14.63 -5.51 -2.24
N GLN A 29 14.57 -6.54 -3.09
CA GLN A 29 15.68 -6.95 -3.94
C GLN A 29 16.14 -5.85 -4.91
N LEU A 30 15.24 -4.99 -5.38
CA LEU A 30 15.57 -3.82 -6.18
C LEU A 30 16.25 -2.75 -5.33
N ARG A 31 15.80 -2.52 -4.09
CA ARG A 31 16.41 -1.56 -3.16
C ARG A 31 17.81 -1.98 -2.75
N GLU A 32 18.03 -3.26 -2.49
CA GLU A 32 19.36 -3.82 -2.20
C GLU A 32 20.34 -3.62 -3.35
N ARG A 33 19.85 -3.61 -4.60
CA ARG A 33 20.65 -3.30 -5.80
C ARG A 33 20.84 -1.80 -6.07
N GLY A 34 20.46 -0.94 -5.13
CA GLY A 34 20.59 0.51 -5.26
C GLY A 34 19.53 1.16 -6.16
N HIS A 35 18.37 0.52 -6.34
CA HIS A 35 17.23 1.12 -7.04
C HIS A 35 16.20 1.69 -6.06
N GLU A 36 15.49 2.71 -6.49
CA GLU A 36 14.38 3.30 -5.73
C GLU A 36 13.10 2.58 -6.14
N ALA A 37 12.63 1.65 -5.30
CA ALA A 37 11.40 0.90 -5.53
C ALA A 37 10.27 1.40 -4.62
N SER A 38 9.10 1.65 -5.19
CA SER A 38 7.88 2.06 -4.49
C SER A 38 6.70 1.19 -4.89
N VAL A 39 5.72 1.05 -4.01
CA VAL A 39 4.49 0.29 -4.28
C VAL A 39 3.28 1.21 -4.11
N LEU A 40 2.53 1.42 -5.19
CA LEU A 40 1.22 2.06 -5.17
C LEU A 40 0.17 1.00 -4.86
N ALA A 41 -0.55 1.18 -3.75
CA ALA A 41 -1.57 0.26 -3.27
C ALA A 41 -2.84 1.01 -2.86
N ALA A 42 -3.98 0.30 -2.91
CA ALA A 42 -5.23 0.84 -2.40
C ALA A 42 -5.21 0.90 -0.87
N LEU A 43 -5.66 2.02 -0.30
CA LEU A 43 -5.87 2.15 1.14
C LEU A 43 -7.30 1.76 1.51
N PHE A 44 -7.47 0.72 2.31
CA PHE A 44 -8.78 0.28 2.75
C PHE A 44 -9.34 1.20 3.84
N GLY A 45 -10.53 1.75 3.59
CA GLY A 45 -11.30 2.58 4.53
C GLY A 45 -11.97 1.76 5.64
N GLN A 46 -11.24 0.84 6.26
CA GLN A 46 -11.73 -0.02 7.35
C GLN A 46 -11.04 0.33 8.69
N GLY A 47 -11.56 -0.22 9.79
CA GLY A 47 -11.04 0.02 11.14
C GLY A 47 -11.21 1.46 11.62
N VAL A 48 -10.51 1.81 12.71
CA VAL A 48 -10.59 3.14 13.36
C VAL A 48 -10.27 4.27 12.37
N PHE A 49 -9.30 4.07 11.48
CA PHE A 49 -8.97 5.02 10.42
C PHE A 49 -10.16 5.26 9.49
N GLY A 50 -10.77 4.20 8.95
CA GLY A 50 -11.93 4.30 8.07
C GLY A 50 -13.13 4.97 8.73
N TYR A 51 -13.41 4.64 10.00
CA TYR A 51 -14.50 5.28 10.75
C TYR A 51 -14.23 6.77 10.99
N LYS A 52 -13.02 7.15 11.41
CA LYS A 52 -12.64 8.57 11.60
C LYS A 52 -12.73 9.35 10.29
N ALA A 53 -12.23 8.78 9.19
CA ALA A 53 -12.30 9.41 7.88
C ALA A 53 -13.77 9.63 7.43
N ARG A 54 -14.63 8.62 7.59
CA ARG A 54 -16.07 8.74 7.29
C ARG A 54 -16.77 9.77 8.17
N ALA A 55 -16.47 9.80 9.48
CA ALA A 55 -17.03 10.78 10.39
C ALA A 55 -16.61 12.20 10.00
N LYS A 56 -15.31 12.41 9.70
CA LYS A 56 -14.78 13.70 9.25
C LYS A 56 -15.50 14.21 7.99
N MET A 57 -15.71 13.34 7.01
CA MET A 57 -16.44 13.69 5.78
C MET A 57 -17.91 14.04 6.00
N LYS A 58 -18.54 13.51 7.06
CA LYS A 58 -19.96 13.77 7.38
C LYS A 58 -20.14 14.99 8.29
N LEU A 59 -19.18 15.26 9.19
CA LEU A 59 -19.27 16.30 10.23
C LEU A 59 -18.63 17.62 9.83
N LEU A 60 -17.63 17.61 8.94
CA LEU A 60 -16.93 18.82 8.47
C LEU A 60 -17.41 19.24 7.07
N ARG A 61 -18.66 18.94 6.73
CA ARG A 61 -19.27 19.34 5.47
C ARG A 61 -19.86 20.74 5.57
#